data_AF-A0A7X1PLG3-F1
#
_entry.id   AF-A0A7X1PLG3-F1
#
_cell.length_a   1.000
_cell.length_b   1.000
_cell.length_c   1.000
_cell.angle_alpha   90.00
_cell.angle_beta   90.00
_cell.angle_gamma   90.00
#
_symmetry.space_group_name_H-M   'P 1'
#
loop_
_entity.id
_entity.type
_entity.pdbx_description
1 polymer ?
#
loop_
_entity_poly.entity_id
_entity_poly.type
_entity_poly.pdbx_seq_one_letter_code
_entity_poly.pdbx_strand_id
1 'polypeptide(L)'
;MRIMQEEIFGPLLPLKSYRALEEVVEYIKDRDQPLALYLFTRQPEVQRQIIAQTQSGGVAINDCGLHVAQHDLPFGGIGASGMGHYHGHEGFLEFSKMRPIFKQFAWPAFPMFYPPYGKLHERLMSLMLGRWATLSAPHPGRSGRGSTGFSLRLSGPFKNTIVTNETTKTQASDYNARVPARSTSC
;
A
#
# COMPACT_ATOMS: atom_id res chain seq x y z
N MET A 1 23.37 12.65 23.05
CA MET A 1 22.70 13.79 23.73
C MET A 1 21.24 13.43 23.96
N ARG A 2 20.71 13.62 25.18
CA ARG A 2 19.33 13.22 25.54
C ARG A 2 18.25 14.02 24.81
N ILE A 3 18.50 15.30 24.52
CA ILE A 3 17.54 16.20 23.87
C ILE A 3 17.09 15.78 22.46
N MET A 4 17.86 14.93 21.77
CA MET A 4 17.53 14.45 20.42
C MET A 4 16.95 13.02 20.42
N GLN A 5 16.71 12.44 21.60
CA GLN A 5 16.20 11.07 21.77
C GLN A 5 14.72 11.04 22.17
N GLU A 6 14.23 12.14 22.71
CA GLU A 6 12.86 12.29 23.20
C GLU A 6 12.22 13.52 22.51
N GLU A 7 10.90 13.54 22.44
CA GLU A 7 10.16 14.68 21.89
C GLU A 7 10.27 15.89 22.84
N ILE A 8 10.65 17.05 22.29
CA ILE A 8 11.06 18.20 23.10
C ILE A 8 9.87 18.92 23.75
N PHE A 9 8.73 19.04 23.03
CA PHE A 9 7.50 19.74 23.47
C PHE A 9 7.69 21.06 24.24
N GLY A 10 8.79 21.76 23.96
CA GLY A 10 9.23 22.93 24.70
C GLY A 10 9.96 23.92 23.79
N PRO A 11 10.35 25.09 24.32
CA PRO A 11 10.88 26.20 23.53
C PRO A 11 12.37 26.00 23.13
N LEU A 12 12.78 24.76 22.87
CA LEU A 12 14.15 24.42 22.45
C LEU A 12 14.13 23.93 21.00
N LEU A 13 15.01 24.49 20.17
CA LEU A 13 15.16 24.12 18.77
C LEU A 13 16.60 23.69 18.49
N PRO A 14 16.94 22.40 18.64
CA PRO A 14 18.29 21.91 18.37
C PRO A 14 18.60 21.97 16.87
N LEU A 15 19.80 22.44 16.54
CA LEU A 15 20.29 22.52 15.17
C LEU A 15 21.33 21.42 14.93
N LYS A 16 21.08 20.58 13.92
CA LYS A 16 22.04 19.57 13.44
C LYS A 16 22.44 19.92 12.02
N SER A 17 23.73 20.15 11.80
CA SER A 17 24.27 20.34 10.46
C SER A 17 24.42 19.00 9.73
N TYR A 18 24.40 19.07 8.40
CA TYR A 18 24.62 17.95 7.50
C TYR A 18 25.53 18.42 6.36
N ARG A 19 26.18 17.49 5.66
CA ARG A 19 27.04 17.79 4.49
C ARG A 19 26.45 17.27 3.19
N ALA A 20 25.77 16.14 3.25
CA ALA A 20 25.09 15.52 2.13
C ALA A 20 23.60 15.31 2.44
N LEU A 21 22.76 15.28 1.40
CA LEU A 21 21.32 15.12 1.56
C LEU A 21 20.97 13.69 2.02
N GLU A 22 21.79 12.72 1.60
CA GLU A 22 21.66 11.31 1.94
C GLU A 22 21.78 11.09 3.45
N GLU A 23 22.67 11.84 4.14
CA GLU A 23 22.82 11.81 5.60
C GLU A 23 21.52 12.22 6.30
N VAL A 24 20.77 13.17 5.72
CA VAL A 24 19.48 13.64 6.27
C VAL A 24 18.42 12.56 6.10
N VAL A 25 18.37 11.92 4.92
CA VAL A 25 17.41 10.83 4.64
C VAL A 25 17.66 9.65 5.58
N GLU A 26 18.91 9.21 5.72
CA GLU A 26 19.28 8.13 6.63
C GLU A 26 18.94 8.48 8.08
N TYR A 27 19.23 9.72 8.49
CA TYR A 27 18.91 10.20 9.83
C TYR A 27 17.41 10.17 10.14
N ILE A 28 16.55 10.50 9.18
CA ILE A 28 15.09 10.45 9.34
C ILE A 28 14.62 8.99 9.37
N LYS A 29 15.14 8.13 8.49
CA LYS A 29 14.74 6.70 8.40
C LYS A 29 15.14 5.86 9.60
N ASP A 30 16.23 6.23 10.27
CA ASP A 30 16.72 5.57 11.49
C ASP A 30 15.83 5.86 12.72
N ARG A 31 14.79 6.69 12.56
CA ARG A 31 13.86 7.06 13.62
C ARG A 31 12.44 6.67 13.25
N ASP A 32 11.61 6.64 14.28
CA ASP A 32 10.18 6.51 14.16
C ASP A 32 9.59 7.59 13.24
N GLN A 33 8.57 7.20 12.46
CA GLN A 33 7.97 8.05 11.45
C GLN A 33 7.30 9.27 12.11
N PRO A 34 7.73 10.50 11.77
CA PRO A 34 7.21 11.70 12.39
C PRO A 34 5.82 12.06 11.89
N LEU A 35 5.06 12.79 12.71
CA LEU A 35 3.75 13.31 12.32
C LEU A 35 3.85 14.33 11.19
N ALA A 36 4.84 15.23 11.25
CA ALA A 36 5.05 16.27 10.26
C ALA A 36 6.54 16.38 9.87
N LEU A 37 6.79 16.58 8.57
CA LEU A 37 8.11 16.89 8.02
C LEU A 37 8.06 18.26 7.34
N TYR A 38 8.98 19.14 7.73
CA TYR A 38 9.10 20.49 7.19
C TYR A 38 10.37 20.61 6.35
N LEU A 39 10.21 20.94 5.07
CA LEU A 39 11.32 21.06 4.13
C LEU A 39 11.42 22.48 3.59
N PHE A 40 12.52 23.17 3.89
CA PHE A 40 12.80 24.51 3.38
C PHE A 40 13.80 24.43 2.23
N THR A 41 13.32 24.52 0.99
CA THR A 41 14.17 24.52 -0.20
C THR A 41 13.44 25.12 -1.40
N ARG A 42 14.21 25.73 -2.30
CA ARG A 42 13.74 26.21 -3.62
C ARG A 42 14.00 25.21 -4.75
N GLN A 43 14.73 24.13 -4.48
CA GLN A 43 15.12 23.16 -5.51
C GLN A 43 14.09 22.03 -5.60
N PRO A 44 13.39 21.87 -6.73
CA PRO A 44 12.33 20.85 -6.87
C PRO A 44 12.88 19.43 -6.79
N GLU A 45 14.13 19.20 -7.18
CA GLU A 45 14.74 17.87 -7.11
C GLU A 45 14.97 17.41 -5.68
N VAL A 46 15.39 18.33 -4.81
CA VAL A 46 15.53 18.04 -3.37
C VAL A 46 14.15 17.74 -2.76
N GLN A 47 13.11 18.47 -3.16
CA GLN A 47 11.74 18.21 -2.70
C GLN A 47 11.28 16.79 -3.09
N ARG A 48 11.40 16.45 -4.37
CA ARG A 48 11.04 15.12 -4.87
C ARG A 48 11.84 14.02 -4.19
N GLN A 49 13.14 14.20 -4.02
CA GLN A 49 14.01 13.21 -3.40
C GLN A 49 13.62 12.94 -1.94
N ILE A 50 13.42 13.98 -1.13
CA ILE A 50 13.02 13.83 0.27
C ILE A 50 11.64 13.19 0.39
N ILE A 51 10.65 13.67 -0.38
CA ILE A 51 9.28 13.14 -0.33
C ILE A 51 9.24 11.67 -0.75
N ALA A 52 9.98 11.29 -1.79
CA ALA A 52 9.99 9.91 -2.27
C ALA A 52 10.74 8.94 -1.33
N GLN A 53 11.70 9.45 -0.55
CA GLN A 53 12.56 8.62 0.28
C GLN A 53 12.18 8.63 1.76
N THR A 54 11.28 9.49 2.23
CA THR A 54 10.88 9.57 3.64
C THR A 54 9.39 9.32 3.82
N GLN A 55 9.00 8.91 5.01
CA GLN A 55 7.60 8.69 5.39
C GLN A 55 7.27 9.54 6.60
N SER A 56 6.12 10.21 6.56
CA SER A 56 5.62 11.09 7.61
C SER A 56 4.11 11.25 7.45
N GLY A 57 3.41 11.68 8.49
CA GLY A 57 1.97 11.97 8.42
C GLY A 57 1.61 13.07 7.41
N GLY A 58 2.38 14.16 7.41
CA GLY A 58 2.25 15.24 6.43
C GLY A 58 3.58 15.93 6.13
N VAL A 59 3.68 16.53 4.94
CA VAL A 59 4.86 17.30 4.52
C VAL A 59 4.44 18.72 4.17
N ALA A 60 5.14 19.73 4.70
CA ALA A 60 5.01 21.10 4.22
C ALA A 60 6.34 21.63 3.69
N ILE A 61 6.27 22.28 2.53
CA ILE A 61 7.43 22.85 1.83
C ILE A 61 7.42 24.36 2.06
N ASN A 62 8.54 24.91 2.53
CA ASN A 62 8.73 26.33 2.80
C ASN A 62 7.75 26.93 3.83
N ASP A 63 7.15 26.08 4.66
CA ASP A 63 6.18 26.49 5.67
C ASP A 63 6.20 25.50 6.85
N CYS A 64 5.63 25.91 7.98
CA CYS A 64 5.50 25.11 9.19
C CYS A 64 4.09 25.24 9.76
N GLY A 65 3.49 24.12 10.18
CA GLY A 65 2.18 24.07 10.85
C GLY A 65 0.96 24.34 9.96
N LEU A 66 1.06 25.14 8.89
CA LEU A 66 -0.11 25.57 8.12
C LEU A 66 -0.86 24.45 7.38
N HIS A 67 -0.23 23.30 7.11
CA HIS A 67 -0.92 22.14 6.54
C HIS A 67 -2.02 21.59 7.46
N VAL A 68 -1.96 21.84 8.77
CA VAL A 68 -3.00 21.46 9.74
C VAL A 68 -4.22 22.38 9.64
N ALA A 69 -4.03 23.64 9.25
CA ALA A 69 -5.13 24.60 9.12
C ALA A 69 -5.99 24.36 7.87
N GLN A 70 -5.46 23.59 6.90
CA GLN A 70 -6.17 23.27 5.67
C GLN A 70 -7.18 22.15 5.91
N HIS A 71 -8.47 22.47 5.80
CA HIS A 71 -9.55 21.54 6.11
C HIS A 71 -9.71 20.43 5.06
N ASP A 72 -9.27 20.69 3.84
CA ASP A 72 -9.34 19.73 2.73
C ASP A 72 -8.11 18.81 2.65
N LEU A 73 -7.15 18.95 3.57
CA LEU A 73 -6.01 18.04 3.67
C LEU A 73 -6.22 17.04 4.80
N PRO A 74 -6.09 15.72 4.54
CA PRO A 74 -6.17 14.72 5.58
C PRO A 74 -5.01 14.91 6.55
N PHE A 75 -5.33 15.08 7.83
CA PHE A 75 -4.35 15.18 8.90
C PHE A 75 -4.36 13.89 9.73
N GLY A 76 -3.22 13.23 9.80
CA GLY A 76 -3.09 11.93 10.44
C GLY A 76 -1.63 11.49 10.55
N GLY A 77 -1.35 10.57 11.47
CA GLY A 77 -0.03 9.98 11.65
C GLY A 77 0.15 8.71 10.83
N ILE A 78 1.39 8.24 10.80
CA ILE A 78 1.78 6.93 10.27
C ILE A 78 2.72 6.23 11.26
N GLY A 79 2.44 4.95 11.54
CA GLY A 79 3.23 4.12 12.44
C GLY A 79 3.26 4.66 13.87
N ALA A 80 4.45 5.00 14.35
CA ALA A 80 4.65 5.51 15.71
C ALA A 80 3.96 6.87 15.96
N SER A 81 3.75 7.68 14.92
CA SER A 81 3.03 8.96 15.04
C SER A 81 1.50 8.82 15.06
N GLY A 82 0.96 7.63 14.77
CA GLY A 82 -0.47 7.35 14.79
C GLY A 82 -0.97 6.54 13.60
N MET A 83 -2.29 6.34 13.56
CA MET A 83 -3.00 5.66 12.48
C MET A 83 -4.33 6.37 12.20
N GLY A 84 -4.77 6.33 10.95
CA GLY A 84 -5.97 7.03 10.51
C GLY A 84 -5.70 8.49 10.21
N HIS A 85 -6.70 9.16 9.65
CA HIS A 85 -6.64 10.56 9.30
C HIS A 85 -8.03 11.18 9.43
N TYR A 86 -8.07 12.47 9.72
CA TYR A 86 -9.30 13.23 9.83
C TYR A 86 -9.13 14.60 9.15
N HIS A 87 -10.14 15.46 9.32
CA HIS A 87 -10.44 16.68 8.55
C HIS A 87 -11.40 16.45 7.40
N GLY A 88 -12.22 17.47 7.14
CA GLY A 88 -13.15 17.53 6.02
C GLY A 88 -13.98 16.27 5.84
N HIS A 89 -13.93 15.75 4.62
CA HIS A 89 -14.64 14.56 4.19
C HIS A 89 -14.05 13.28 4.80
N GLU A 90 -12.74 13.24 4.99
CA GLU A 90 -12.00 12.11 5.54
C GLU A 90 -12.37 11.87 7.00
N GLY A 91 -12.53 12.94 7.79
CA GLY A 91 -13.06 12.85 9.14
C GLY A 91 -14.47 12.28 9.18
N PHE A 92 -15.34 12.67 8.24
CA PHE A 92 -16.67 12.07 8.14
C PHE A 92 -16.60 10.57 7.82
N LEU A 93 -15.70 10.16 6.91
CA LEU A 93 -15.48 8.74 6.60
C LEU A 93 -14.95 7.96 7.81
N GLU A 94 -14.01 8.52 8.58
CA GLU A 94 -13.42 7.87 9.75
C GLU A 94 -14.45 7.63 10.86
N PHE A 95 -15.39 8.57 11.05
CA PHE A 95 -16.49 8.42 12.03
C PHE A 95 -17.73 7.70 11.46
N SER A 96 -17.71 7.29 10.19
CA SER A 96 -18.82 6.62 9.52
C SER A 96 -18.54 5.16 9.20
N LYS A 97 -19.57 4.32 9.24
CA LYS A 97 -19.48 2.94 8.78
C LYS A 97 -19.93 2.84 7.32
N MET A 98 -18.99 2.58 6.40
CA MET A 98 -19.33 2.24 5.02
C MET A 98 -20.05 0.89 4.96
N ARG A 99 -21.37 0.92 4.75
CA ARG A 99 -22.22 -0.28 4.64
C ARG A 99 -22.42 -0.66 3.18
N PRO A 100 -21.78 -1.73 2.68
CA PRO A 100 -22.04 -2.21 1.32
C PRO A 100 -23.44 -2.85 1.25
N ILE A 101 -24.24 -2.45 0.26
CA ILE A 101 -25.54 -3.05 -0.04
C ILE A 101 -25.48 -3.61 -1.45
N PHE A 102 -25.49 -4.93 -1.57
CA PHE A 102 -25.55 -5.62 -2.85
C PHE A 102 -27.00 -6.03 -3.15
N LYS A 103 -27.51 -5.60 -4.31
CA LYS A 103 -28.84 -5.98 -4.80
C LYS A 103 -28.68 -6.81 -6.07
N GLN A 104 -28.96 -8.10 -5.97
CA GLN A 104 -28.98 -9.01 -7.10
C GLN A 104 -30.23 -8.80 -7.96
N PHE A 105 -30.08 -8.87 -9.29
CA PHE A 105 -31.20 -8.78 -10.22
C PHE A 105 -32.14 -10.00 -10.09
N ALA A 106 -33.44 -9.79 -10.33
CA ALA A 106 -34.48 -10.81 -10.16
C ALA A 106 -34.31 -12.03 -11.09
N TRP A 107 -33.55 -11.87 -12.19
CA TRP A 107 -33.11 -12.97 -13.03
C TRP A 107 -31.65 -13.31 -12.75
N PRO A 108 -31.38 -14.16 -11.74
CA PRO A 108 -30.02 -14.59 -11.48
C PRO A 108 -29.48 -15.36 -12.69
N ALA A 109 -28.31 -14.97 -13.21
CA ALA A 109 -27.47 -15.88 -14.01
C ALA A 109 -26.85 -17.00 -13.15
N PHE A 110 -27.14 -16.98 -11.85
CA PHE A 110 -26.63 -17.90 -10.82
C PHE A 110 -27.06 -19.37 -10.91
N PRO A 111 -28.15 -19.82 -11.57
CA PRO A 111 -28.43 -21.25 -11.76
C PRO A 111 -27.29 -21.97 -12.49
N MET A 112 -26.47 -21.23 -13.23
CA MET A 112 -25.27 -21.73 -13.89
C MET A 112 -24.10 -21.98 -12.93
N PHE A 113 -24.08 -21.35 -11.75
CA PHE A 113 -23.06 -21.53 -10.71
C PHE A 113 -23.49 -22.53 -9.61
N TYR A 114 -24.75 -22.96 -9.62
CA TYR A 114 -25.27 -24.02 -8.75
C TYR A 114 -25.18 -25.38 -9.46
N PRO A 115 -24.94 -26.48 -8.71
CA PRO A 115 -24.94 -27.82 -9.29
C PRO A 115 -26.31 -28.21 -9.87
N PRO A 116 -26.36 -29.12 -10.87
CA PRO A 116 -25.26 -29.94 -11.40
C PRO A 116 -24.40 -29.24 -12.47
N TYR A 117 -23.08 -29.31 -12.30
CA TYR A 117 -22.11 -28.72 -13.23
C TYR A 117 -22.03 -29.55 -14.52
N GLY A 118 -22.60 -29.03 -15.61
CA GLY A 118 -22.50 -29.65 -16.94
C GLY A 118 -21.25 -29.19 -17.71
N LYS A 119 -20.99 -29.84 -18.85
CA LYS A 119 -19.89 -29.49 -19.79
C LYS A 119 -19.90 -28.02 -20.24
N LEU A 120 -21.07 -27.36 -20.18
CA LEU A 120 -21.22 -25.93 -20.47
C LEU A 120 -20.65 -25.06 -19.34
N HIS A 121 -20.86 -25.45 -18.07
CA HIS A 121 -20.27 -24.77 -16.92
C HIS A 121 -18.75 -24.90 -16.94
N GLU A 122 -18.23 -26.10 -17.21
CA GLU A 122 -16.78 -26.33 -17.33
C GLU A 122 -16.15 -25.50 -18.45
N ARG A 123 -16.81 -25.39 -19.61
CA ARG A 123 -16.36 -24.55 -20.73
C ARG A 123 -16.42 -23.05 -20.40
N LEU A 124 -17.44 -22.60 -19.68
CA LEU A 124 -17.57 -21.20 -19.30
C LEU A 124 -16.57 -20.83 -18.19
N MET A 125 -16.41 -21.68 -17.18
CA MET A 125 -15.41 -21.48 -16.14
C MET A 125 -14.01 -21.57 -16.72
N SER A 126 -13.73 -22.48 -17.66
CA SER A 126 -12.43 -22.53 -18.34
C SER A 126 -12.19 -21.36 -19.27
N LEU A 127 -13.23 -20.65 -19.73
CA LEU A 127 -13.12 -19.40 -20.47
C LEU A 127 -12.92 -18.19 -19.53
N MET A 128 -13.66 -18.12 -18.41
CA MET A 128 -13.55 -17.06 -17.41
C MET A 128 -12.25 -17.14 -16.60
N LEU A 129 -11.78 -18.36 -16.29
CA LEU A 129 -10.48 -18.66 -15.68
C LEU A 129 -9.37 -18.80 -16.74
N GLY A 130 -9.74 -18.69 -18.01
CA GLY A 130 -9.01 -19.11 -19.21
C GLY A 130 -7.90 -18.22 -19.68
N ARG A 131 -6.99 -17.81 -18.79
CA ARG A 131 -5.58 -17.51 -19.10
C ARG A 131 -4.59 -17.91 -18.00
N TRP A 132 -4.98 -18.60 -16.93
CA TRP A 132 -4.06 -18.85 -15.80
C TRP A 132 -3.94 -20.30 -15.28
N ALA A 133 -4.74 -21.26 -15.76
CA ALA A 133 -4.81 -22.59 -15.15
C ALA A 133 -4.40 -23.77 -16.06
N THR A 134 -3.44 -23.58 -16.97
CA THR A 134 -2.76 -24.69 -17.67
C THR A 134 -1.25 -24.66 -17.47
N LEU A 135 -0.85 -24.40 -16.22
CA LEU A 135 0.49 -24.70 -15.70
C LEU A 135 0.38 -25.53 -14.41
N SER A 136 -0.56 -26.48 -14.39
CA SER A 136 -0.48 -27.61 -13.47
C SER A 136 0.35 -28.70 -14.13
N ALA A 137 1.68 -28.52 -14.12
CA ALA A 137 2.61 -29.60 -14.47
C ALA A 137 2.58 -30.66 -13.35
N PRO A 138 2.45 -31.96 -13.67
CA PRO A 138 2.70 -33.01 -12.70
C PRO A 138 4.18 -33.01 -12.29
N HIS A 139 4.40 -33.30 -11.01
CA HIS A 139 5.66 -33.36 -10.28
C HIS A 139 6.83 -34.01 -11.07
N PRO A 140 8.08 -33.51 -10.95
CA PRO A 140 9.18 -33.93 -11.81
C PRO A 140 9.68 -35.33 -11.43
N GLY A 141 9.58 -36.25 -12.38
CA GLY A 141 10.27 -37.53 -12.38
C GLY A 141 10.72 -37.89 -13.79
N ARG A 142 12.05 -37.99 -13.96
CA ARG A 142 12.81 -38.60 -15.08
C ARG A 142 13.09 -37.79 -16.36
N SER A 143 14.38 -37.38 -16.44
CA SER A 143 15.33 -37.52 -17.56
C SER A 143 14.85 -37.38 -19.02
N GLY A 144 15.39 -36.38 -19.74
CA GLY A 144 15.43 -36.41 -21.21
C GLY A 144 15.64 -35.07 -21.92
N ARG A 145 16.92 -34.73 -22.15
CA ARG A 145 17.51 -34.05 -23.32
C ARG A 145 16.56 -33.47 -24.39
N GLY A 146 16.69 -32.18 -24.70
CA GLY A 146 16.21 -31.61 -25.97
C GLY A 146 15.98 -30.11 -25.97
N SER A 147 16.94 -29.35 -26.54
CA SER A 147 16.81 -27.95 -26.90
C SER A 147 15.87 -27.76 -28.10
N THR A 148 14.85 -26.94 -27.97
CA THR A 148 14.24 -26.23 -29.12
C THR A 148 13.56 -24.96 -28.62
N GLY A 149 14.10 -23.81 -29.03
CA GLY A 149 13.47 -22.51 -28.85
C GLY A 149 12.17 -22.44 -29.67
N PHE A 150 11.10 -22.02 -29.02
CA PHE A 150 9.81 -21.82 -29.67
C PHE A 150 9.51 -20.32 -29.72
N SER A 151 9.87 -19.70 -30.84
CA SER A 151 9.46 -18.34 -31.20
C SER A 151 8.06 -18.42 -31.82
N LEU A 152 7.03 -17.96 -31.11
CA LEU A 152 5.70 -17.80 -31.69
C LEU A 152 5.39 -16.32 -31.91
N ARG A 153 5.49 -15.92 -33.19
CA ARG A 153 5.11 -14.60 -33.70
C ARG A 153 3.59 -14.60 -33.88
N LEU A 154 2.86 -13.84 -33.06
CA LEU A 154 1.43 -13.64 -33.23
C LEU A 154 1.19 -12.50 -34.24
N SER A 155 0.74 -12.86 -35.43
CA SER A 155 0.19 -11.94 -36.44
C SER A 155 -1.33 -11.85 -36.28
N GLY A 156 -1.85 -10.67 -35.91
CA GLY A 156 -3.29 -10.39 -35.89
C GLY A 156 -3.61 -9.00 -35.30
N PRO A 157 -4.61 -8.25 -35.82
CA PRO A 157 -4.64 -6.80 -35.74
C PRO A 157 -5.54 -6.29 -34.61
N PHE A 158 -5.07 -6.28 -33.37
CA PHE A 158 -5.71 -5.44 -32.33
C PHE A 158 -4.62 -4.80 -31.47
N LYS A 159 -4.36 -3.54 -31.81
CA LYS A 159 -3.52 -2.64 -31.06
C LYS A 159 -4.20 -2.31 -29.72
N ASN A 160 -3.39 -2.38 -28.66
CA ASN A 160 -3.47 -1.61 -27.42
C ASN A 160 -4.79 -1.67 -26.63
N THR A 161 -4.87 -2.61 -25.69
CA THR A 161 -5.55 -2.35 -24.40
C THR A 161 -4.78 -3.09 -23.31
N ILE A 162 -3.98 -2.34 -22.56
CA ILE A 162 -3.35 -2.80 -21.33
C ILE A 162 -4.40 -2.59 -20.24
N VAL A 163 -5.05 -3.67 -19.78
CA VAL A 163 -5.71 -3.70 -18.48
C VAL A 163 -4.80 -4.51 -17.56
N THR A 164 -4.01 -3.81 -16.75
CA THR A 164 -3.26 -4.42 -15.65
C THR A 164 -4.20 -4.64 -14.48
N ASN A 165 -4.47 -5.89 -14.15
CA ASN A 165 -5.02 -6.29 -12.86
C ASN A 165 -3.87 -6.60 -11.90
N GLU A 166 -3.39 -5.61 -11.15
CA GLU A 166 -2.62 -5.93 -9.94
C GLU A 166 -3.60 -6.15 -8.79
N THR A 167 -4.07 -7.39 -8.67
CA THR A 167 -4.47 -7.96 -7.38
C THR A 167 -3.22 -8.13 -6.54
N THR A 168 -2.84 -7.08 -5.80
CA THR A 168 -1.87 -7.21 -4.71
C THR A 168 -2.51 -8.00 -3.58
N LYS A 169 -1.89 -9.14 -3.31
CA LYS A 169 -2.14 -9.99 -2.15
C LYS A 169 -2.14 -9.16 -0.88
N THR A 170 -3.25 -9.27 -0.15
CA THR A 170 -3.34 -9.08 1.28
C THR A 170 -2.20 -9.84 1.99
N GLN A 171 -1.10 -9.17 2.30
CA GLN A 171 -0.25 -9.53 3.43
C GLN A 171 -0.90 -8.97 4.70
N ALA A 172 -1.94 -9.67 5.14
CA ALA A 172 -2.49 -9.56 6.49
C ALA A 172 -2.39 -10.94 7.14
N SER A 173 -1.16 -11.39 7.38
CA SER A 173 -0.83 -12.48 8.28
C SER A 173 0.61 -12.21 8.73
N ASP A 174 0.83 -12.23 10.04
CA ASP A 174 2.14 -12.17 10.72
C ASP A 174 2.50 -10.89 11.49
N TYR A 175 1.51 -10.10 11.94
CA TYR A 175 1.73 -9.03 12.93
C TYR A 175 0.96 -9.23 14.25
N ASN A 176 0.60 -10.46 14.60
CA ASN A 176 -0.08 -10.74 15.88
C ASN A 176 0.43 -12.02 16.55
N ALA A 177 1.69 -12.01 16.98
CA ALA A 177 2.22 -13.02 17.89
C ALA A 177 3.47 -12.52 18.64
N ARG A 178 3.27 -11.64 19.65
CA ARG A 178 4.05 -11.56 20.91
C ARG A 178 3.72 -10.26 21.65
N VAL A 179 2.68 -10.30 22.49
CA VAL A 179 2.60 -9.45 23.68
C VAL A 179 2.36 -10.39 24.86
N PRO A 180 3.32 -10.58 25.78
CA PRO A 180 3.06 -11.34 26.99
C PRO A 180 2.12 -10.53 27.88
N ALA A 181 0.99 -11.13 28.24
CA ALA A 181 0.09 -10.61 29.26
C ALA A 181 0.86 -10.44 30.58
N ARG A 182 1.07 -9.18 31.00
CA ARG A 182 1.45 -8.87 32.38
C ARG A 182 0.18 -8.66 33.19
N SER A 183 0.07 -9.45 34.25
CA SER A 183 -0.88 -9.27 35.34
C SER A 183 -0.70 -7.92 36.02
N THR A 184 -1.78 -7.17 36.17
CA THR A 184 -1.87 -6.14 37.21
C THR A 184 -3.18 -6.33 37.95
N SER A 185 -3.05 -6.88 39.15
CA SER A 185 -3.95 -6.67 40.27
C SER A 185 -3.89 -5.21 40.71
N CYS A 186 -5.04 -4.56 40.78
CA CYS A 186 -5.40 -3.50 41.73
C CYS A 186 -6.92 -3.52 41.84
#